data_AF-A0A7C0YIF8-F1
#
_entry.id   AF-A0A7C0YIF8-F1
#
_cell.length_a   1.000
_cell.length_b   1.000
_cell.length_c   1.000
_cell.angle_alpha   90.00
_cell.angle_beta   90.00
_cell.angle_gamma   90.00
#
_symmetry.space_group_name_H-M   'P 1'
#
loop_
_entity.id
_entity.type
_entity.pdbx_description
1 polymer ?
#
loop_
_entity_poly.entity_id
_entity_poly.type
_entity_poly.pdbx_seq_one_letter_code
_entity_poly.pdbx_strand_id
1 'polypeptide(L)'
;MAEIVWRHLNPGGYWFSLIASTDGPKRESGPPRRSALDIVSAVESLFEIISLKTTSFDSKLPEAPRSWACLMRKRDKVPTDD
;
A
#
# COMPACT_ATOMS: atom_id res chain seq x y z
N MET A 1 -1.11 -0.73 11.35
CA MET A 1 -0.21 -1.65 10.61
C MET A 1 1.04 -0.94 10.11
N ALA A 2 0.92 0.23 9.45
CA ALA A 2 2.08 1.00 8.97
C ALA A 2 3.10 1.31 10.08
N GLU A 3 2.67 1.71 11.28
CA GLU A 3 3.55 1.93 12.44
C GLU A 3 4.35 0.70 12.86
N ILE A 4 3.73 -0.49 12.83
CA ILE A 4 4.40 -1.74 13.20
C ILE A 4 5.52 -2.02 12.20
N VAL A 5 5.22 -1.92 10.90
CA VAL A 5 6.23 -2.10 9.84
C VAL A 5 7.34 -1.06 9.96
N TRP A 6 6.98 0.21 10.20
CA TRP A 6 7.95 1.30 10.36
C TRP A 6 8.91 1.03 11.51
N ARG A 7 8.41 0.58 12.68
CA ARG A 7 9.25 0.28 13.86
C ARG A 7 10.25 -0.84 13.64
N HIS A 8 9.94 -1.80 12.78
CA HIS A 8 10.79 -2.98 12.54
C HIS A 8 11.71 -2.84 11.32
N LEU A 9 11.54 -1.80 10.51
CA LEU A 9 12.45 -1.51 9.41
C LEU A 9 13.67 -0.73 9.91
N ASN A 10 14.85 -1.11 9.41
CA ASN A 10 16.07 -0.32 9.59
C ASN A 10 15.89 1.10 9.01
N PRO A 11 16.64 2.10 9.51
CA PRO A 11 16.67 3.43 8.89
C PRO A 11 16.91 3.36 7.38
N GLY A 12 16.14 4.14 6.62
CA GLY A 12 16.14 4.09 5.14
C GLY A 12 15.62 2.79 4.52
N GLY A 13 15.08 1.85 5.30
CA GLY A 13 14.54 0.57 4.83
C GLY A 13 13.30 0.72 3.95
N TYR A 14 13.04 -0.30 3.12
CA TYR A 14 11.96 -0.29 2.14
C TYR A 14 10.81 -1.22 2.56
N TRP A 15 9.59 -0.80 2.27
CA TRP A 15 8.40 -1.64 2.34
C TRP A 15 7.73 -1.70 0.98
N PHE A 16 7.59 -2.92 0.45
CA PHE A 16 6.77 -3.18 -0.71
C PHE A 16 5.48 -3.90 -0.30
N SER A 17 4.33 -3.47 -0.81
CA SER A 17 3.03 -4.06 -0.52
C SER A 17 2.17 -4.21 -1.78
N LEU A 18 1.48 -5.34 -1.87
CA LEU A 18 0.43 -5.59 -2.86
C LEU A 18 -0.93 -5.45 -2.16
N ILE A 19 -1.72 -4.45 -2.58
CA ILE A 19 -2.95 -4.05 -1.90
C ILE A 19 -4.11 -4.19 -2.87
N ALA A 20 -5.23 -4.72 -2.44
CA ALA A 20 -6.41 -4.79 -3.29
C ALA A 20 -6.93 -3.40 -3.69
N SER A 21 -7.15 -3.18 -4.98
CA SER A 21 -7.55 -1.87 -5.51
C SER A 21 -9.07 -1.73 -5.67
N THR A 22 -9.59 -0.54 -5.37
CA THR A 22 -10.96 -0.14 -5.73
C THR A 22 -11.13 0.14 -7.23
N ASP A 23 -10.05 0.29 -7.99
CA ASP A 23 -10.07 0.58 -9.43
C ASP A 23 -10.40 -0.66 -10.28
N GLY A 24 -10.49 -1.83 -9.64
CA GLY A 24 -10.96 -3.06 -10.26
C GLY A 24 -12.46 -3.28 -10.09
N PRO A 25 -13.02 -4.31 -10.77
CA PRO A 25 -14.43 -4.65 -10.67
C PRO A 25 -14.86 -4.91 -9.23
N LYS A 26 -16.12 -4.58 -8.90
CA LYS A 26 -16.73 -4.91 -7.60
C LYS A 26 -16.68 -6.42 -7.40
N ARG A 27 -16.45 -6.83 -6.16
CA ARG A 27 -16.37 -8.24 -5.76
C ARG A 27 -16.91 -8.39 -4.34
N GLU A 28 -17.67 -9.47 -4.14
CA GLU A 28 -18.30 -9.80 -2.86
C GLU A 28 -17.33 -10.46 -1.87
N SER A 29 -16.19 -10.96 -2.36
CA SER A 29 -15.22 -11.71 -1.57
C SER A 29 -13.78 -11.22 -1.79
N GLY A 30 -12.91 -11.55 -0.83
CA GLY A 30 -11.48 -11.27 -0.89
C GLY A 30 -11.04 -10.18 0.10
N PRO A 31 -9.77 -9.74 0.02
CA PRO A 31 -9.23 -8.78 0.96
C PRO A 31 -9.93 -7.41 0.81
N PRO A 32 -10.00 -6.63 1.90
CA PRO A 32 -10.51 -5.26 1.87
C PRO A 32 -9.83 -4.45 0.76
N ARG A 33 -10.64 -3.79 -0.07
CA ARG A 33 -10.15 -2.94 -1.15
C ARG A 33 -9.85 -1.54 -0.63
N ARG A 34 -8.85 -0.88 -1.22
CA ARG A 34 -8.41 0.47 -0.86
C ARG A 34 -8.27 1.33 -2.10
N SER A 35 -8.67 2.59 -1.98
CA SER A 35 -8.34 3.62 -2.95
C SER A 35 -6.89 4.05 -2.80
N ALA A 36 -6.35 4.76 -3.79
CA ALA A 36 -5.04 5.38 -3.66
C ALA A 36 -5.00 6.36 -2.48
N LEU A 37 -6.08 7.12 -2.24
CA LEU A 37 -6.18 8.05 -1.11
C LEU A 37 -6.10 7.31 0.23
N ASP A 38 -6.85 6.22 0.41
CA ASP A 38 -6.79 5.43 1.65
C ASP A 38 -5.38 4.92 1.95
N ILE A 39 -4.64 4.55 0.90
CA ILE A 39 -3.25 4.07 1.03
C ILE A 39 -2.34 5.22 1.44
N VAL A 40 -2.39 6.34 0.71
CA VAL A 40 -1.55 7.52 0.96
C VAL A 40 -1.77 8.04 2.37
N SER A 41 -3.02 8.28 2.76
CA SER A 41 -3.36 8.78 4.10
C SER A 41 -2.91 7.85 5.22
N ALA A 42 -2.84 6.54 4.98
CA ALA A 42 -2.44 5.56 6.00
C ALA A 42 -0.91 5.44 6.18
N VAL A 43 -0.09 5.88 5.21
CA VAL A 43 1.36 5.58 5.21
C VAL A 43 2.25 6.81 5.08
N GLU A 44 1.78 7.91 4.49
CA GLU A 44 2.64 9.02 4.07
C GLU A 44 3.33 9.75 5.23
N SER A 45 2.70 9.77 6.42
CA SER A 45 3.31 10.34 7.63
C SER A 45 4.57 9.60 8.09
N LEU A 46 4.65 8.29 7.83
CA LEU A 46 5.73 7.41 8.26
C LEU A 46 6.68 7.03 7.12
N PHE A 47 6.18 7.04 5.89
CA PHE A 47 6.90 6.57 4.72
C PHE A 47 6.88 7.60 3.58
N GLU A 48 7.98 7.67 2.85
CA GLU A 48 8.03 8.28 1.53
C GLU A 48 7.49 7.27 0.52
N ILE A 49 6.47 7.65 -0.24
CA ILE A 49 5.92 6.81 -1.31
C ILE A 49 6.78 7.00 -2.56
N ILE A 50 7.54 5.98 -2.92
CA ILE A 50 8.42 5.99 -4.10
C ILE A 50 7.64 5.61 -5.35
N SER A 51 6.71 4.66 -5.23
CA SER A 51 5.86 4.26 -6.33
C SER A 51 4.53 3.73 -5.82
N LEU A 52 3.43 4.20 -6.41
CA LEU A 52 2.10 3.62 -6.26
C LEU A 52 1.53 3.41 -7.67
N LYS A 53 1.46 2.16 -8.10
CA LYS A 53 1.02 1.79 -9.45
C LYS A 53 -0.07 0.73 -9.40
N THR A 54 -0.97 0.76 -10.37
CA THR A 54 -1.90 -0.36 -10.58
C THR A 54 -1.14 -1.55 -11.15
N THR A 55 -1.55 -2.75 -10.74
CA THR A 55 -1.05 -4.04 -11.21
C THR A 55 -2.19 -5.07 -11.21
N SER A 56 -1.96 -6.22 -11.82
CA SER A 56 -2.88 -7.35 -11.82
C SER A 56 -2.09 -8.64 -11.69
N PHE A 57 -2.70 -9.64 -11.06
CA PHE A 57 -2.16 -10.99 -11.05
C PHE A 57 -2.62 -11.74 -12.30
N ASP A 58 -1.86 -12.77 -12.66
CA ASP A 58 -2.33 -13.76 -13.63
C ASP A 58 -3.62 -14.38 -13.13
N SER A 59 -4.65 -14.33 -13.97
CA SER A 59 -6.01 -14.68 -13.60
C SER A 59 -6.67 -15.47 -14.72
N LYS A 60 -7.48 -16.46 -14.32
CA LYS A 60 -8.40 -17.17 -15.22
C LYS A 60 -9.79 -16.52 -15.26
N LEU A 61 -10.00 -15.44 -14.50
CA LEU A 61 -11.26 -14.70 -14.51
C LEU A 61 -11.37 -13.88 -15.80
N PRO A 62 -12.59 -13.68 -16.33
CA PRO A 62 -12.82 -12.84 -17.52
C PRO A 62 -12.26 -11.43 -17.38
N GLU A 63 -12.31 -10.87 -16.16
CA GLU A 63 -11.65 -9.63 -15.81
C GLU A 63 -10.73 -9.86 -14.60
N ALA A 64 -9.44 -9.56 -14.78
CA ALA A 64 -8.46 -9.72 -13.72
C ALA A 64 -8.66 -8.67 -12.62
N PRO A 65 -8.71 -9.08 -11.34
CA PRO A 65 -8.77 -8.12 -10.23
C PRO A 65 -7.55 -7.19 -10.26
N ARG A 66 -7.80 -5.89 -10.03
CA ARG A 66 -6.74 -4.90 -9.89
C ARG A 66 -6.20 -4.87 -8.46
N SER A 67 -4.91 -4.63 -8.37
CA SER A 67 -4.16 -4.40 -7.13
C SER A 67 -3.31 -3.14 -7.28
N TRP A 68 -2.90 -2.58 -6.17
CA TRP A 68 -1.84 -1.59 -6.08
C TRP A 68 -0.53 -2.30 -5.77
N ALA A 69 0.52 -1.97 -6.50
CA ALA A 69 1.90 -2.20 -6.11
C ALA A 69 2.43 -0.90 -5.50
N CYS A 70 2.67 -0.91 -4.19
CA CYS A 70 3.15 0.25 -3.46
C CYS A 70 4.56 -0.01 -2.92
N LEU A 71 5.54 0.76 -3.39
CA LEU A 71 6.91 0.79 -2.87
C LEU A 71 7.11 2.07 -2.06
N MET A 72 7.59 1.88 -0.85
CA MET A 72 7.73 2.94 0.14
C MET A 72 9.08 2.83 0.84
N ARG A 73 9.62 3.95 1.28
CA ARG A 73 10.83 4.01 2.09
C ARG A 73 10.53 4.64 3.44
N LYS A 74 11.07 4.04 4.50
CA LYS A 74 10.94 4.54 5.88
C LYS A 74 11.48 5.97 5.97
N ARG A 75 10.68 6.90 6.49
CA ARG A 75 11.16 8.24 6.86
C ARG A 75 11.91 8.15 8.18
N ASP A 76 12.98 8.94 8.31
CA ASP A 76 13.80 8.96 9.52
C ASP A 76 13.17 9.77 10.67
N LYS A 77 12.09 10.51 10.41
CA LYS A 77 11.40 11.29 11.44
C LYS A 77 10.44 10.40 12.24
N VAL A 78 10.67 10.36 13.56
CA VAL A 78 9.64 10.01 14.55
C VAL A 78 8.54 11.09 14.44
N PRO A 79 7.24 10.75 14.33
CA PRO A 79 6.19 11.75 14.42
C PRO A 79 6.30 12.45 15.77
N THR A 80 6.57 13.75 15.76
CA THR A 80 6.38 14.60 16.94
C THR A 80 4.89 14.85 17.08
N ASP A 81 4.33 14.51 18.24
CA ASP A 81 3.04 15.05 18.66
C ASP A 81 3.24 16.54 18.94
N ASP A 82 2.61 17.41 18.14
CA ASP A 82 2.27 18.79 18.50
C ASP A 82 0.76 18.86 18.76
#